data_AF-A0A520ISU9-F1
#
_entry.id   AF-A0A520ISU9-F1
#
_cell.length_a   1.000
_cell.length_b   1.000
_cell.length_c   1.000
_cell.angle_alpha   90.00
_cell.angle_beta   90.00
_cell.angle_gamma   90.00
#
_symmetry.space_group_name_H-M   'P 1'
#
loop_
_entity.id
_entity.type
_entity.pdbx_description
1 polymer ?
#
loop_
_entity_poly.entity_id
_entity_poly.type
_entity_poly.pdbx_seq_one_letter_code
_entity_poly.pdbx_strand_id
1 'polypeptide(L)' 'TGVAPVILVEASRRRGVEGRRSPFSLVFRSTSAEAWPQSTYHLTHPVMGQLDIMLAPLRRVENGMDYVATFD' A
#
# COMPACT_ATOMS: atom_id res chain seq x y z
N THR A 1 1.56 -2.96 -18.73
CA THR A 1 1.37 -2.62 -17.31
C THR A 1 1.05 -1.14 -17.25
N GLY A 2 -0.13 -0.76 -16.76
CA GLY A 2 -0.50 0.65 -16.63
C GLY A 2 0.28 1.30 -15.48
N VAL A 3 0.79 2.51 -15.69
CA VAL A 3 1.38 3.32 -14.61
C VAL A 3 0.26 4.15 -14.02
N ALA A 4 0.02 4.03 -12.72
CA ALA A 4 -0.97 4.82 -12.03
C ALA A 4 -0.44 5.29 -10.68
N PRO A 5 -0.64 6.57 -10.31
CA PRO A 5 -0.15 7.11 -9.06
C PRO A 5 -0.94 6.55 -7.88
N VAL A 6 -0.25 6.33 -6.78
CA VAL A 6 -0.84 6.11 -5.46
C VAL A 6 -0.17 6.99 -4.43
N ILE A 7 -0.93 7.36 -3.40
CA ILE A 7 -0.44 8.15 -2.27
C ILE A 7 -0.59 7.36 -0.98
N LEU A 8 0.39 7.46 -0.07
CA LEU A 8 0.24 6.91 1.28
C LEU A 8 -0.74 7.77 2.08
N VAL A 9 -1.82 7.19 2.56
CA VAL A 9 -2.84 7.90 3.36
C VAL A 9 -2.85 7.50 4.83
N GLU A 10 -2.33 6.31 5.15
CA GLU A 10 -2.24 5.83 6.53
C GLU A 10 -1.02 4.92 6.71
N ALA A 11 -0.37 5.02 7.88
CA ALA A 11 0.63 4.08 8.33
C ALA A 11 0.31 3.68 9.78
N SER A 12 0.07 2.39 10.00
CA SER A 12 -0.43 1.86 11.27
C SER A 12 0.49 0.77 11.80
N ARG A 13 0.98 0.93 13.04
CA ARG A 13 1.79 -0.08 13.73
C ARG A 13 0.91 -0.98 14.58
N ARG A 14 1.20 -2.28 14.58
CA ARG A 14 0.59 -3.26 15.49
C ARG A 14 1.55 -3.51 16.64
N ARG A 15 1.03 -3.88 17.82
CA ARG A 15 1.90 -4.28 18.95
C ARG A 15 2.73 -5.49 18.55
N GLY A 16 4.05 -5.34 18.60
CA GLY A 16 5.00 -6.42 18.39
C GLY A 16 5.37 -7.13 19.69
N VAL A 17 6.17 -8.18 19.56
CA VAL A 17 6.85 -8.85 20.67
C VAL A 17 8.16 -8.11 20.94
N GLU A 18 8.50 -7.92 22.21
CA GLU A 18 9.77 -7.29 22.62
C GLU A 18 10.96 -8.04 22.00
N GLY A 19 11.93 -7.30 21.47
CA GLY A 19 13.07 -7.85 20.74
C GLY A 19 12.79 -8.24 19.27
N ARG A 20 11.58 -8.00 18.74
CA ARG A 20 11.25 -8.15 17.31
C ARG A 20 10.75 -6.84 16.70
N ARG A 21 10.92 -6.69 15.38
CA ARG A 21 10.28 -5.61 14.63
C ARG A 21 8.77 -5.74 14.82
N SER A 22 8.13 -4.64 15.20
CA SER A 22 6.66 -4.62 15.28
C SER A 22 6.06 -4.65 13.87
N PRO A 23 5.06 -5.50 13.61
CA PRO A 23 4.33 -5.49 12.35
C PRO A 23 3.69 -4.13 12.10
N PHE A 24 3.53 -3.76 10.85
CA PHE A 24 2.84 -2.54 10.45
C PHE A 24 2.15 -2.72 9.11
N SER A 25 1.20 -1.84 8.84
CA SER A 25 0.47 -1.76 7.59
C SER A 25 0.54 -0.36 7.01
N LEU A 26 0.53 -0.28 5.70
CA LEU A 26 0.46 0.96 4.93
C LEU A 26 -0.81 0.93 4.09
N VAL A 27 -1.58 2.02 4.08
CA VAL A 27 -2.74 2.18 3.20
C VAL A 27 -2.40 3.21 2.13
N PHE A 28 -2.52 2.79 0.88
CA PHE A 28 -2.32 3.62 -0.29
C PHE A 28 -3.64 3.92 -0.99
N ARG A 29 -3.82 5.15 -1.48
CA ARG A 29 -4.99 5.55 -2.26
C ARG A 29 -4.63 5.76 -3.72
N SER A 30 -5.40 5.13 -4.60
CA SER A 30 -5.43 5.41 -6.04
C SER A 30 -6.61 6.32 -6.36
N THR A 31 -6.45 7.22 -7.33
CA THR A 31 -7.56 7.98 -7.94
C THR A 31 -8.25 7.20 -9.07
N SER A 32 -7.76 6.01 -9.40
CA SER A 32 -8.41 5.12 -10.37
C SER A 32 -9.71 4.55 -9.79
N ALA A 33 -10.77 4.58 -10.58
CA ALA A 33 -12.03 3.90 -10.26
C ALA A 33 -11.94 2.38 -10.48
N GLU A 34 -10.94 1.93 -11.25
CA GLU A 34 -10.66 0.52 -11.49
C GLU A 34 -10.05 -0.13 -10.24
N ALA A 35 -10.58 -1.28 -9.86
CA ALA A 35 -10.00 -2.09 -8.79
C ALA A 35 -8.91 -2.98 -9.38
N TRP A 36 -7.66 -2.71 -9.00
CA TRP A 36 -6.54 -3.56 -9.37
C TRP A 36 -6.52 -4.82 -8.51
N PRO A 37 -6.10 -5.99 -9.04
CA PRO A 37 -6.07 -7.22 -8.28
C PRO A 37 -5.04 -7.18 -7.14
N GLN A 38 -5.14 -8.10 -6.19
CA GLN A 38 -4.05 -8.29 -5.24
C GLN A 38 -2.81 -8.82 -5.96
N SER A 39 -1.70 -8.08 -5.90
CA SER A 39 -0.45 -8.44 -6.57
C SER A 39 0.73 -7.68 -5.98
N THR A 40 1.94 -8.07 -6.38
CA THR A 40 3.14 -7.25 -6.17
C THR A 40 3.17 -6.15 -7.23
N TYR A 41 3.22 -4.91 -6.78
CA TYR A 41 3.32 -3.73 -7.64
C TYR A 41 4.69 -3.09 -7.49
N HIS A 42 5.27 -2.68 -8.63
CA HIS A 42 6.51 -1.91 -8.69
C HIS A 42 6.18 -0.43 -8.48
N LEU A 43 6.42 0.07 -7.28
CA LEU A 43 6.20 1.47 -6.93
C LEU A 43 7.50 2.25 -7.07
N THR A 44 7.44 3.41 -7.72
CA THR A 44 8.56 4.34 -7.78
C THR A 44 8.34 5.46 -6.76
N HIS A 45 9.26 5.62 -5.81
CA HIS A 45 9.25 6.72 -4.85
C HIS A 45 10.46 7.65 -5.10
N PRO A 46 10.29 8.99 -5.12
CA PRO A 46 11.37 9.92 -5.47
C PRO A 46 12.65 9.81 -4.63
N VAL A 47 12.52 9.45 -3.35
CA VAL A 47 13.64 9.35 -2.40
C VAL A 47 14.12 7.91 -2.22
N MET A 48 13.21 6.93 -2.32
CA MET A 48 13.53 5.52 -1.99
C MET A 48 13.82 4.68 -3.23
N GLY A 49 13.57 5.20 -4.44
CA GLY A 49 13.73 4.45 -5.68
C GLY A 49 12.57 3.49 -5.92
N GLN A 50 12.89 2.33 -6.50
CA GLN A 50 11.91 1.28 -6.80
C GLN A 50 11.63 0.42 -5.57
N LEU A 51 10.36 0.11 -5.35
CA LEU A 51 9.88 -0.70 -4.24
C LEU A 51 8.90 -1.74 -4.78
N ASP A 52 9.13 -3.00 -4.46
CA ASP A 52 8.20 -4.08 -4.78
C ASP A 52 7.30 -4.31 -3.57
N ILE A 53 6.03 -3.90 -3.68
CA ILE A 53 5.08 -3.96 -2.56
C ILE A 53 3.86 -4.77 -2.95
N MET A 54 3.52 -5.77 -2.14
CA MET A 54 2.25 -6.49 -2.24
C MET A 54 1.12 -5.56 -1.81
N LEU A 55 0.23 -5.21 -2.73
CA LEU A 55 -0.98 -4.44 -2.45
C LEU A 55 -2.20 -5.33 -2.60
N ALA A 56 -3.08 -5.30 -1.60
CA ALA A 56 -4.40 -5.91 -1.64
C ALA A 56 -5.48 -4.83 -1.65
N PRO A 57 -6.56 -4.98 -2.45
CA PRO A 57 -7.71 -4.09 -2.37
C PRO A 57 -8.28 -4.04 -0.95
N LEU A 58 -8.48 -2.83 -0.41
CA LEU A 58 -9.03 -2.64 0.94
C LEU A 58 -10.49 -2.17 0.89
N ARG A 59 -10.77 -1.06 0.21
CA ARG A 59 -12.13 -0.50 0.09
C ARG A 59 -12.24 0.52 -1.05
N ARG A 60 -13.44 0.68 -1.60
CA ARG A 60 -13.77 1.82 -2.47
C ARG A 60 -13.88 3.10 -1.64
N VAL A 61 -13.45 4.21 -2.21
CA VAL A 61 -13.62 5.56 -1.66
C VAL A 61 -14.25 6.45 -2.72
N GLU A 62 -14.81 7.60 -2.34
CA GLU A 62 -15.59 8.47 -3.22
C GLU A 62 -14.92 8.76 -4.57
N ASN A 63 -13.59 8.94 -4.57
CA ASN A 63 -12.79 9.24 -5.76
C ASN A 63 -11.70 8.20 -6.06
N GLY A 64 -11.94 6.93 -5.74
CA GLY A 64 -11.02 5.86 -6.12
C GLY A 64 -11.04 4.61 -5.22
N MET A 65 -9.86 4.07 -4.94
CA MET A 65 -9.70 2.80 -4.23
C MET A 65 -8.53 2.89 -3.24
N ASP A 66 -8.76 2.44 -2.01
CA ASP A 66 -7.72 2.23 -1.02
C ASP A 66 -7.18 0.79 -1.15
N TYR A 67 -5.87 0.64 -1.00
CA TYR A 67 -5.13 -0.63 -1.01
C TYR A 67 -4.27 -0.73 0.24
N VAL A 68 -4.09 -1.93 0.76
CA VAL A 68 -3.27 -2.19 1.95
C VAL A 68 -2.03 -3.02 1.60
N ALA A 69 -0.92 -2.65 2.20
CA ALA A 69 0.28 -3.48 2.34
C ALA A 69 0.48 -3.83 3.80
N THR A 70 0.79 -5.09 4.10
CA THR A 70 1.08 -5.57 5.47
C THR A 70 2.50 -6.12 5.54
N PHE A 71 3.19 -5.80 6.62
CA PHE A 71 4.57 -6.21 6.88
C PHE A 71 4.66 -6.78 8.30
N ASP A 72 5.01 -8.06 8.41
CA ASP A 72 5.13 -8.79 9.68
C ASP A 72 6.58 -8.91 10.17
#